data_AF-A0A8X7TSF7-F1
#
_entry.id   AF-A0A8X7TSF7-F1
#
_cell.length_a   1.000
_cell.length_b   1.000
_cell.length_c   1.000
_cell.angle_alpha   90.00
_cell.angle_beta   90.00
_cell.angle_gamma   90.00
#
_symmetry.space_group_name_H-M   'P 1'
#
loop_
_entity.id
_entity.type
_entity.pdbx_description
1 polymer ?
#
loop_
_entity_poly.entity_id
_entity_poly.type
_entity_poly.pdbx_seq_one_letter_code
_entity_poly.pdbx_strand_id
1 'polypeptide(L)'
;MVEKENRYFGRVRDHFTRLDAFGKAKNLYGQASGTKKCLEMIKASGTVILEEMIDVLAEQEKLYEAEATKFCVGPLSDSDLTLSPLVPPSHFVEDRFRASFDPYGSNLNLIRPGTVSQLITSLEITEEPSEEPLVDVTSVPA
;
A
#
# COMPACT_ATOMS: atom_id res chain seq x y z
N MET A 1 -15.93 4.83 -5.00
CA MET A 1 -14.49 4.62 -5.26
C MET A 1 -13.78 4.03 -4.04
N VAL A 2 -13.88 4.67 -2.86
CA VAL A 2 -13.24 4.23 -1.60
C VAL A 2 -13.51 2.76 -1.22
N GLU A 3 -14.74 2.26 -1.34
CA GLU A 3 -15.06 0.86 -0.99
C GLU A 3 -14.37 -0.18 -1.90
N LYS A 4 -14.16 0.16 -3.18
CA LYS A 4 -13.50 -0.73 -4.15
C LYS A 4 -12.01 -0.82 -3.85
N GLU A 5 -11.39 0.32 -3.56
CA GLU A 5 -9.98 0.41 -3.15
C GLU A 5 -9.74 -0.32 -1.84
N ASN A 6 -10.58 -0.10 -0.83
CA ASN A 6 -10.48 -0.80 0.46
C ASN A 6 -10.57 -2.33 0.30
N ARG A 7 -11.36 -2.82 -0.66
CA ARG A 7 -11.43 -4.25 -0.98
C ARG A 7 -10.11 -4.77 -1.57
N TYR A 8 -9.51 -4.05 -2.51
CA TYR A 8 -8.21 -4.43 -3.09
C TYR A 8 -7.10 -4.42 -2.04
N PHE A 9 -6.97 -3.34 -1.27
CA PHE A 9 -6.00 -3.26 -0.17
C PHE A 9 -6.23 -4.33 0.90
N GLY A 10 -7.50 -4.67 1.18
CA GLY A 10 -7.86 -5.77 2.06
C GLY A 10 -7.33 -7.13 1.56
N ARG A 11 -7.51 -7.43 0.27
CA ARG A 11 -6.99 -8.67 -0.35
C ARG A 11 -5.47 -8.73 -0.36
N VAL A 12 -4.81 -7.61 -0.69
CA VAL A 12 -3.34 -7.53 -0.67
C VAL A 12 -2.80 -7.74 0.75
N ARG A 13 -3.41 -7.11 1.76
CA ARG A 13 -3.03 -7.30 3.18
C ARG A 13 -3.23 -8.74 3.64
N ASP A 14 -4.36 -9.36 3.31
CA ASP A 14 -4.62 -10.77 3.63
C ASP A 14 -3.56 -11.67 3.00
N HIS A 15 -3.25 -11.46 1.72
CA HIS A 15 -2.22 -12.21 1.02
C HIS A 15 -0.86 -12.13 1.75
N PHE A 16 -0.38 -10.93 2.08
CA PHE A 16 0.89 -10.78 2.81
C PHE A 16 0.85 -11.39 4.22
N THR A 17 -0.29 -11.32 4.90
CA THR A 17 -0.45 -11.94 6.23
C THR A 17 -0.34 -13.46 6.14
N ARG A 18 -0.95 -14.07 5.12
CA ARG A 18 -0.84 -15.52 4.85
C ARG A 18 0.57 -15.91 4.43
N LEU A 19 1.24 -15.07 3.64
CA LEU A 19 2.62 -15.31 3.21
C LEU A 19 3.61 -15.26 4.39
N ASP A 20 3.43 -14.32 5.31
CA ASP A 20 4.21 -14.27 6.56
C ASP A 20 3.98 -15.52 7.42
N ALA A 21 2.72 -15.93 7.61
CA ALA A 21 2.37 -17.16 8.31
C ALA A 21 2.98 -18.40 7.63
N PHE A 22 2.95 -18.46 6.30
CA PHE A 22 3.59 -19.51 5.52
C PHE A 22 5.11 -19.57 5.76
N GLY A 23 5.78 -18.41 5.73
CA GLY A 23 7.21 -18.31 6.01
C GLY A 23 7.58 -18.80 7.41
N LYS A 24 6.78 -18.43 8.42
CA LYS A 24 6.93 -18.91 9.79
C LYS A 24 6.78 -20.43 9.90
N ALA A 25 5.71 -20.99 9.31
CA ALA A 25 5.48 -22.43 9.30
C ALA A 25 6.63 -23.20 8.60
N LYS A 26 7.13 -22.69 7.47
CA LYS A 26 8.27 -23.29 6.76
C LYS A 26 9.57 -23.23 7.56
N ASN A 27 9.80 -22.14 8.29
CA ASN A 27 10.96 -22.02 9.18
C ASN A 27 10.88 -23.05 10.30
N LEU A 28 9.73 -23.15 10.98
CA LEU A 28 9.51 -24.12 12.05
C LEU A 28 9.62 -25.57 11.57
N TYR A 29 9.07 -25.88 10.39
CA TYR A 29 9.29 -27.17 9.72
C TYR A 29 10.78 -27.45 9.52
N GLY A 30 11.53 -26.48 9.00
CA GLY A 30 12.97 -26.61 8.77
C GLY A 30 13.76 -26.84 10.06
N GLN A 31 13.39 -26.15 11.15
CA GLN A 31 13.98 -26.36 12.47
C GLN A 31 13.69 -27.78 13.00
N ALA A 32 12.43 -28.22 12.97
CA ALA A 32 12.05 -29.55 13.43
C ALA A 32 12.75 -30.65 12.62
N SER A 33 12.68 -30.57 11.29
CA SER A 33 13.32 -31.53 10.37
C SER A 33 14.85 -31.55 10.53
N GLY A 34 15.48 -30.37 10.62
CA GLY A 34 16.92 -30.23 10.81
C GLY A 34 17.39 -30.80 12.15
N THR A 35 16.74 -30.42 13.25
CA THR A 35 17.06 -30.94 14.58
C THR A 35 16.85 -32.46 14.65
N LYS A 36 15.76 -32.97 14.06
CA LYS A 36 15.49 -34.41 14.00
C LYS A 36 16.64 -35.17 13.32
N LYS A 37 17.06 -34.73 12.13
CA LYS A 37 18.20 -35.33 11.41
C LYS A 37 19.50 -35.29 12.22
N CYS A 38 19.76 -34.19 12.92
CA CYS A 38 20.93 -34.11 13.80
C CYS A 38 20.87 -35.15 14.93
N LEU A 39 19.73 -35.30 15.60
CA LEU A 39 19.56 -36.31 16.65
C LEU A 39 19.66 -37.74 16.10
N GLU A 40 19.09 -38.02 14.93
CA GLU A 40 19.23 -39.31 14.25
C GLU A 40 20.70 -39.65 13.98
N MET A 41 21.49 -38.68 13.51
CA MET A 41 22.93 -38.86 13.30
C MET A 41 23.71 -39.10 14.60
N ILE A 42 23.38 -38.38 15.68
CA ILE A 42 24.02 -38.57 16.99
C ILE A 42 23.63 -39.94 17.60
N LYS A 43 22.40 -40.38 17.40
CA LYS A 43 21.96 -41.72 17.79
C LYS A 43 22.73 -42.78 17.00
N ALA A 44 22.87 -42.60 15.68
CA ALA A 44 23.62 -43.49 14.81
C ALA A 44 25.12 -43.57 15.15
N SER A 45 25.70 -42.53 15.75
CA SER A 45 27.10 -42.53 16.22
C SER A 45 27.30 -43.27 17.55
N GLY A 46 26.25 -43.87 18.12
CA GLY A 46 26.31 -44.68 19.33
C GLY A 46 25.97 -43.94 20.63
N THR A 47 25.51 -42.68 20.54
CA THR A 47 25.01 -41.95 21.70
C THR A 47 23.59 -42.40 22.03
N VAL A 48 23.30 -42.64 23.31
CA VAL A 48 21.95 -42.99 23.76
C VAL A 48 21.07 -41.74 23.74
N ILE A 49 20.22 -41.63 22.73
CA ILE A 49 19.15 -40.62 22.63
C ILE A 49 17.81 -41.32 22.83
N LEU A 50 16.89 -40.68 23.56
CA LEU A 50 15.52 -41.17 23.69
C LEU A 50 14.79 -41.06 22.35
N GLU A 51 14.24 -42.18 21.89
CA GLU A 51 13.48 -42.20 20.63
C GLU A 51 12.26 -41.29 20.67
N GLU A 52 11.64 -41.16 21.83
CA GLU A 52 10.51 -40.25 22.06
C GLU A 52 10.84 -38.80 21.65
N MET A 53 12.09 -38.35 21.81
CA MET A 53 12.49 -37.01 21.37
C MET A 53 12.50 -36.87 19.84
N ILE A 54 12.90 -37.93 19.13
CA ILE A 54 12.89 -37.97 17.66
C ILE A 54 11.45 -38.05 17.15
N ASP A 55 10.62 -38.86 17.80
CA ASP A 55 9.20 -39.01 17.46
C ASP A 55 8.43 -37.69 17.65
N VAL A 56 8.66 -36.97 18.75
CA VAL A 56 8.07 -35.63 18.97
C VAL A 56 8.44 -34.67 17.84
N LEU A 57 9.72 -34.67 17.40
CA LEU A 57 10.14 -33.83 16.28
C LEU A 57 9.55 -34.28 14.94
N ALA A 58 9.34 -35.58 14.73
CA ALA A 58 8.69 -36.11 13.54
C ALA A 58 7.21 -35.69 13.47
N GLU A 59 6.50 -35.70 14.60
CA GLU A 59 5.13 -35.19 14.66
C GLU A 59 5.09 -33.66 14.47
N GLN A 60 6.04 -32.94 15.06
CA GLN A 60 6.19 -31.50 14.86
C GLN A 60 6.45 -31.14 13.38
N GLU A 61 7.30 -31.92 12.70
CA GLU A 61 7.58 -31.78 11.26
C GLU A 61 6.30 -31.93 10.43
N LYS A 62 5.51 -32.99 10.67
CA LYS A 62 4.23 -33.20 9.97
C LYS A 62 3.22 -32.09 10.24
N LEU A 63 3.12 -31.62 11.48
CA LEU A 63 2.21 -30.54 11.86
C LEU A 63 2.55 -29.25 11.11
N TYR A 64 3.83 -28.86 11.08
CA TYR A 64 4.25 -27.64 10.38
C TYR A 64 4.24 -27.77 8.86
N GLU A 65 4.41 -28.97 8.33
CA GLU A 65 4.18 -29.24 6.91
C GLU A 65 2.71 -29.03 6.53
N ALA A 66 1.77 -29.56 7.33
CA ALA A 66 0.35 -29.35 7.15
C ALA A 66 -0.04 -27.88 7.31
N GLU A 67 0.54 -27.18 8.28
CA GLU A 67 0.31 -25.75 8.46
C GLU A 67 0.83 -24.91 7.28
N ALA A 68 2.03 -25.23 6.78
CA ALA A 68 2.58 -24.55 5.63
C ALA A 68 1.76 -24.82 4.35
N THR A 69 1.28 -26.05 4.14
CA THR A 69 0.41 -26.34 2.99
C THR A 69 -0.91 -25.57 3.06
N LYS A 70 -1.48 -25.36 4.26
CA LYS A 70 -2.67 -24.51 4.49
C LYS A 70 -2.42 -23.05 4.13
N PHE A 71 -1.25 -22.50 4.46
CA PHE A 71 -0.91 -21.11 4.16
C PHE A 71 -0.32 -20.88 2.77
N CYS A 72 -0.07 -21.94 2.00
CA CYS A 72 0.44 -21.84 0.63
C CYS A 72 -0.50 -20.96 -0.21
N VAL A 73 -0.01 -19.79 -0.59
CA VAL A 73 -0.70 -18.83 -1.44
C VAL A 73 0.04 -18.73 -2.77
N GLY A 74 -0.70 -18.84 -3.87
CA GLY A 74 -0.16 -18.54 -5.19
C GLY A 74 0.13 -17.03 -5.34
N PRO A 75 0.79 -16.62 -6.44
CA PRO A 75 1.10 -15.22 -6.69
C PRO A 75 -0.13 -14.31 -6.59
N LEU A 76 0.07 -13.08 -6.11
CA LEU A 76 -0.95 -12.03 -6.18
C LEU A 76 -1.43 -11.85 -7.61
N SER A 77 -2.74 -11.68 -7.80
CA SER A 77 -3.30 -11.41 -9.11
C SER A 77 -2.96 -9.98 -9.55
N ASP A 78 -2.57 -9.80 -10.80
CA ASP A 78 -2.37 -8.47 -11.39
C ASP A 78 -3.63 -7.60 -11.31
N SER A 79 -4.81 -8.24 -11.30
CA SER A 79 -6.09 -7.54 -11.09
C SER A 79 -6.23 -6.92 -9.70
N ASP A 80 -5.52 -7.44 -8.71
CA ASP A 80 -5.46 -6.88 -7.35
C ASP A 80 -4.39 -5.79 -7.19
N LEU A 81 -3.42 -5.76 -8.10
CA LEU A 81 -2.36 -4.75 -8.16
C LEU A 81 -2.74 -3.56 -9.06
N THR A 82 -3.67 -3.77 -9.99
CA THR A 82 -4.27 -2.70 -10.78
C THR A 82 -5.27 -1.95 -9.92
N LEU A 83 -4.76 -0.98 -9.14
CA LEU A 83 -5.60 0.11 -8.68
C LEU A 83 -6.30 0.66 -9.92
N SER A 84 -7.65 0.64 -9.94
CA SER A 84 -8.40 1.31 -11.01
C SER A 84 -7.78 2.70 -11.18
N PRO A 85 -7.50 3.15 -12.42
CA PRO A 85 -6.66 4.33 -12.66
C PRO A 85 -7.08 5.41 -11.67
N LEU A 86 -6.14 5.82 -10.83
CA LEU A 86 -6.30 6.77 -9.72
C LEU A 86 -6.53 8.19 -10.27
N VAL A 87 -7.25 8.26 -11.37
CA VAL A 87 -7.57 9.46 -12.09
C VAL A 87 -9.02 9.76 -11.69
N PRO A 88 -9.21 10.53 -10.60
CA PRO A 88 -10.54 11.02 -10.31
C PRO A 88 -11.06 11.76 -11.54
N PRO A 89 -12.37 11.69 -11.83
CA PRO A 89 -12.98 12.55 -12.83
C PRO A 89 -12.63 13.99 -12.47
N SER A 90 -11.79 14.63 -13.28
CA SER A 90 -11.42 16.01 -13.05
C SER A 90 -12.52 16.89 -13.65
N HIS A 91 -13.03 17.84 -12.88
CA HIS A 91 -13.94 18.85 -13.42
C HIS A 91 -13.24 19.82 -14.37
N PHE A 92 -11.91 19.87 -14.33
CA PHE A 92 -11.09 20.71 -15.22
C PHE A 92 -10.64 19.99 -16.49
N VAL A 93 -10.70 18.66 -16.51
CA VAL A 93 -10.17 17.84 -17.62
C VAL A 93 -11.22 16.85 -18.04
N GLU A 94 -11.80 17.06 -19.22
CA GLU A 94 -12.72 16.11 -19.82
C GLU A 94 -11.97 14.85 -20.25
N ASP A 95 -12.52 13.68 -19.92
CA ASP A 95 -11.86 12.38 -20.12
C ASP A 95 -11.47 12.12 -21.59
N ARG A 96 -12.19 12.71 -22.55
CA ARG A 96 -11.87 12.57 -23.99
C ARG A 96 -10.49 13.11 -24.37
N PHE A 97 -9.92 14.03 -23.58
CA PHE A 97 -8.58 14.58 -23.83
C PHE A 97 -7.47 13.82 -23.12
N ARG A 98 -7.79 12.83 -22.28
CA ARG A 98 -6.80 12.06 -21.52
C ARG A 98 -5.75 11.38 -22.39
N ALA A 99 -6.18 10.76 -23.49
CA ALA A 99 -5.29 10.08 -24.42
C ALA A 99 -4.46 11.04 -25.29
N SER A 100 -4.84 12.33 -25.32
CA SER A 100 -4.18 13.36 -26.11
C SER A 100 -3.12 14.13 -25.33
N PHE A 101 -3.03 13.95 -24.01
CA PHE A 101 -1.96 14.57 -23.23
C PHE A 101 -0.62 13.99 -23.65
N ASP A 102 0.29 14.89 -24.01
CA ASP A 102 1.70 14.58 -24.08
C ASP A 102 2.29 14.75 -22.67
N PRO A 103 2.72 13.67 -22.00
CA PRO A 103 3.31 13.76 -20.67
C PRO A 103 4.68 14.45 -20.67
N TYR A 104 5.33 14.57 -21.83
CA TYR A 104 6.67 15.14 -21.97
C TYR A 104 6.70 16.38 -22.85
N GLY A 105 5.56 16.82 -23.37
CA GLY A 105 5.44 17.93 -24.31
C GLY A 105 4.35 18.95 -23.95
N SER A 106 4.12 19.89 -24.88
CA SER A 106 3.21 21.01 -24.65
C SER A 106 1.76 20.61 -24.89
N ASN A 107 0.93 20.77 -23.86
CA ASN A 107 -0.51 20.52 -23.91
C ASN A 107 -1.34 21.79 -24.14
N LEU A 108 -0.71 22.91 -24.53
CA LEU A 108 -1.39 24.20 -24.69
C LEU A 108 -2.56 24.15 -25.68
N ASN A 109 -2.44 23.34 -26.74
CA ASN A 109 -3.48 23.17 -27.75
C ASN A 109 -4.74 22.46 -27.21
N LEU A 110 -4.66 21.81 -26.05
CA LEU A 110 -5.77 21.13 -25.39
C LEU A 110 -6.57 22.07 -24.47
N ILE A 111 -6.05 23.26 -24.19
CA ILE A 111 -6.73 24.27 -23.36
C ILE A 111 -7.75 25.00 -24.22
N ARG A 112 -9.03 25.02 -23.79
CA ARG A 112 -10.07 25.79 -24.48
C ARG A 112 -9.67 27.29 -24.52
N PRO A 113 -9.71 27.94 -25.70
CA PRO A 113 -9.43 29.37 -25.82
C PRO A 113 -10.27 30.20 -24.82
N GLY A 114 -9.63 31.12 -24.10
CA GLY A 114 -10.26 31.96 -23.07
C GLY A 114 -10.29 31.38 -21.64
N THR A 115 -10.01 30.09 -21.47
CA THR A 115 -9.92 29.47 -20.12
C THR A 115 -8.72 30.00 -19.34
N VAL A 116 -7.62 30.30 -20.04
CA VAL A 116 -6.41 30.90 -19.45
C VAL A 116 -6.74 32.25 -18.79
N SER A 117 -7.59 33.06 -19.42
CA SER A 117 -8.03 34.36 -18.88
C SER A 117 -8.85 34.23 -17.60
N GLN A 118 -9.62 33.15 -17.46
CA GLN A 118 -10.41 32.85 -16.25
C GLN A 118 -9.54 32.32 -15.09
N LEU A 119 -8.42 31.67 -15.41
CA LEU A 119 -7.46 31.21 -14.41
C LEU A 119 -6.61 32.37 -13.86
N ILE A 120 -6.23 33.33 -14.71
CA ILE A 120 -5.43 34.50 -14.32
C ILE A 120 -6.20 35.42 -13.36
N THR A 121 -7.51 35.55 -13.54
CA THR A 121 -8.38 36.42 -12.72
C THR A 121 -8.57 35.93 -11.28
N SER A 122 -8.25 34.66 -10.98
CA SER A 122 -8.39 34.13 -9.61
C SER A 122 -7.19 34.44 -8.69
N LEU A 123 -6.05 34.89 -9.26
CA LEU A 123 -4.86 35.27 -8.47
C LEU A 123 -4.86 36.75 -8.08
N GLU A 124 -5.65 37.59 -8.75
CA GLU A 124 -5.71 39.04 -8.53
C GLU A 124 -6.86 39.41 -7.60
N ILE A 125 -6.91 38.78 -6.42
CA ILE A 125 -7.71 39.27 -5.29
C ILE A 125 -6.78 39.29 -4.08
N THR A 126 -6.11 40.42 -3.85
CA THR A 126 -5.85 41.06 -2.54
C THR A 126 -4.92 42.23 -2.77
N GLU A 127 -5.49 43.40 -3.04
CA GLU A 127 -5.13 44.68 -2.41
C GLU A 127 -6.09 45.74 -2.99
N GLU A 128 -7.30 45.81 -2.43
CA GLU A 128 -8.03 47.07 -2.47
C GLU A 128 -7.47 47.99 -1.37
N PRO A 129 -7.21 49.27 -1.65
CA PRO A 129 -6.78 50.22 -0.63
C PRO A 129 -7.95 50.46 0.33
N SER A 130 -7.75 50.11 1.60
CA SER A 130 -8.67 50.44 2.69
C SER A 130 -8.74 51.96 2.87
N GLU A 131 -9.72 52.62 2.26
CA GLU A 131 -10.15 53.97 2.65
C GLU A 131 -10.92 53.85 3.98
N GLU A 132 -10.20 53.92 5.10
CA GLU A 132 -10.84 54.11 6.40
C GLU A 132 -11.31 55.58 6.53
N PRO A 133 -12.58 55.83 6.88
CA PRO A 133 -13.06 57.18 7.12
C PRO A 133 -12.52 57.67 8.48
N LEU A 134 -11.68 58.70 8.46
CA LEU A 134 -11.21 59.40 9.65
C LEU A 134 -12.40 60.07 10.35
N VAL A 135 -12.85 59.45 11.44
CA VAL A 135 -13.83 60.01 12.37
C VAL A 135 -13.15 61.10 13.21
N ASP A 136 -13.62 62.33 13.04
CA ASP A 136 -13.30 63.52 13.85
C ASP A 136 -13.90 63.40 15.25
N VAL A 137 -13.05 63.41 16.29
CA VAL A 137 -13.48 63.66 17.69
C VAL A 137 -12.40 64.45 18.45
N THR A 138 -12.56 65.78 18.42
CA THR A 138 -12.43 66.76 19.52
C THR A 138 -11.07 67.23 20.06
N SER A 139 -10.87 68.54 19.90
CA SER A 139 -10.59 69.55 20.96
C SER A 139 -9.55 69.26 22.04
N VAL A 140 -8.48 70.09 22.05
CA VAL A 140 -7.73 70.47 23.28
C VAL A 140 -7.38 71.97 23.18
N PRO A 141 -7.45 72.75 24.29
CA PRO A 141 -7.58 74.21 24.25
C PRO A 141 -6.23 74.95 24.34
N ALA A 142 -6.24 76.21 23.91
CA ALA A 142 -5.44 77.30 24.48
C ALA A 142 -6.14 78.64 24.18
#